data_AF-A0A3D2EXT7-F1
#
_entry.id   AF-A0A3D2EXT7-F1
#
_cell.length_a   1.000
_cell.length_b   1.000
_cell.length_c   1.000
_cell.angle_alpha   90.00
_cell.angle_beta   90.00
_cell.angle_gamma   90.00
#
_symmetry.space_group_name_H-M   'P 1'
#
loop_
_entity.id
_entity.type
_entity.pdbx_description
1 polymer ?
#
loop_
_entity_poly.entity_id
_entity_poly.type
_entity_poly.pdbx_seq_one_letter_code
_entity_poly.pdbx_strand_id
1 'polypeptide(L)' 'MSPQDELAKVQNLYLMQMDVWKVLDGRIRSPQKVEEARKCIRQFKKLLKEVDWKYMGGEDVYIELKQMAEEADVKLKKYS' A
#
# COMPACT_ATOMS: atom_id res chain seq x y z
N MET A 1 -4.08 -11.81 18.59
CA MET A 1 -4.60 -10.65 17.85
C MET A 1 -6.11 -10.74 17.85
N SER A 2 -6.79 -9.65 18.16
CA SER A 2 -8.24 -9.59 18.05
C SER A 2 -8.66 -9.39 16.59
N PRO A 3 -9.85 -9.84 16.17
CA PRO A 3 -10.38 -9.55 14.83
C PRO A 3 -10.42 -8.04 14.51
N GLN A 4 -10.62 -7.19 15.52
CA GLN A 4 -10.58 -5.73 15.36
C GLN A 4 -9.17 -5.24 14.97
N ASP A 5 -8.12 -5.83 15.52
CA ASP A 5 -6.73 -5.46 15.18
C ASP A 5 -6.42 -5.79 13.72
N GLU A 6 -6.85 -6.95 13.23
CA GLU A 6 -6.65 -7.36 11.84
C GLU A 6 -7.42 -6.44 10.88
N LEU A 7 -8.69 -6.14 11.17
CA LEU A 7 -9.49 -5.22 10.37
C LEU A 7 -8.90 -3.80 10.35
N ALA A 8 -8.33 -3.33 11.46
CA ALA A 8 -7.66 -2.03 11.51
C ALA A 8 -6.41 -2.00 10.60
N LYS A 9 -5.63 -3.08 10.57
CA LYS A 9 -4.50 -3.20 9.64
C LYS A 9 -4.97 -3.24 8.18
N VAL A 10 -6.04 -3.96 7.88
CA VAL A 10 -6.65 -3.99 6.53
C VAL A 10 -7.12 -2.61 6.10
N GLN A 11 -7.81 -1.88 6.97
CA GLN A 11 -8.20 -0.49 6.73
C GLN A 11 -6.99 0.40 6.44
N ASN A 12 -5.92 0.26 7.23
CA ASN A 12 -4.68 1.01 7.02
C ASN A 12 -4.02 0.69 5.68
N LEU A 13 -4.06 -0.57 5.21
CA LEU A 13 -3.58 -0.93 3.87
C LEU A 13 -4.35 -0.16 2.79
N TYR A 14 -5.69 -0.12 2.85
CA TYR A 14 -6.50 0.59 1.87
C TYR A 14 -6.24 2.11 1.87
N LEU A 15 -6.07 2.72 3.04
CA LEU A 15 -5.73 4.14 3.15
C LEU A 15 -4.35 4.44 2.52
N MET A 16 -3.35 3.62 2.84
CA MET A 16 -2.01 3.74 2.26
C MET A 16 -2.02 3.57 0.73
N GLN A 17 -2.81 2.62 0.21
CA GLN A 17 -2.99 2.43 -1.23
C GLN A 17 -3.54 3.69 -1.91
N MET A 18 -4.56 4.32 -1.33
CA MET A 18 -5.15 5.54 -1.88
C MET A 18 -4.13 6.69 -1.94
N ASP A 19 -3.33 6.85 -0.89
CA ASP A 19 -2.33 7.93 -0.83
C ASP A 19 -1.21 7.75 -1.84
N VAL A 20 -0.75 6.52 -2.07
CA VAL A 20 0.24 6.24 -3.12
C VAL A 20 -0.34 6.50 -4.50
N TRP A 21 -1.60 6.12 -4.75
CA TRP A 21 -2.24 6.36 -6.04
C TRP A 21 -2.43 7.83 -6.36
N LYS A 22 -2.70 8.68 -5.37
CA LYS A 22 -2.77 10.15 -5.58
C LYS A 22 -1.47 10.72 -6.13
N VAL A 23 -0.32 10.19 -5.70
CA VAL A 23 1.00 10.60 -6.19
C VAL A 23 1.27 10.02 -7.58
N LEU A 24 0.95 8.73 -7.80
CA LEU A 24 1.18 8.05 -9.08
C LEU A 24 0.28 8.55 -10.23
N ASP A 25 -0.98 8.91 -9.95
CA ASP A 25 -1.92 9.50 -10.92
C ASP A 25 -1.53 10.93 -11.32
N GLY A 26 -0.42 11.45 -10.80
CA GLY A 26 0.09 12.77 -11.14
C GLY A 26 -0.74 13.93 -10.59
N ARG A 27 -1.76 13.66 -9.76
CA ARG A 27 -2.51 14.69 -9.02
C ARG A 27 -1.59 15.45 -8.05
N ILE A 28 -0.49 14.83 -7.65
CA ILE A 28 0.53 15.43 -6.77
C ILE A 28 1.92 15.11 -7.34
N ARG A 29 2.65 16.13 -7.79
CA ARG A 29 4.03 16.00 -8.31
C ARG A 29 4.96 16.95 -7.57
N SER A 30 5.44 16.53 -6.41
CA SER A 30 6.57 17.17 -5.74
C SER A 30 7.58 16.11 -5.29
N PRO A 31 8.90 16.41 -5.31
CA PRO A 31 9.94 15.47 -4.85
C PRO A 31 9.69 14.95 -3.43
N GLN A 32 9.20 15.83 -2.55
CA GLN A 32 8.82 15.47 -1.18
C GLN A 32 7.69 14.43 -1.16
N LYS A 33 6.67 14.60 -2.01
CA LYS A 33 5.52 13.68 -2.08
C LYS A 33 5.89 12.34 -2.70
N VAL A 34 6.85 12.31 -3.61
CA VAL A 34 7.43 11.06 -4.15
C VAL A 34 8.15 10.29 -3.03
N GLU A 35 8.95 10.97 -2.20
CA GLU A 35 9.65 10.31 -1.09
C GLU A 35 8.67 9.83 0.01
N GLU A 36 7.62 10.62 0.30
CA GLU A 36 6.52 10.20 1.19
C GLU A 36 5.82 8.94 0.63
N ALA A 37 5.51 8.89 -0.66
CA ALA A 37 4.92 7.72 -1.31
C ALA A 37 5.84 6.49 -1.25
N ARG A 38 7.16 6.67 -1.39
CA ARG A 38 8.15 5.58 -1.22
C ARG A 38 8.17 5.04 0.20
N LYS A 39 8.12 5.93 1.21
CA LYS A 39 7.99 5.51 2.62
C LYS A 39 6.67 4.77 2.85
N CYS A 40 5.57 5.27 2.29
CA CYS A 40 4.25 4.67 2.37
C CYS A 40 4.25 3.25 1.76
N ILE A 41 4.80 3.04 0.55
CA ILE A 41 4.89 1.71 -0.07
C ILE A 41 5.74 0.74 0.75
N ARG A 42 6.84 1.19 1.35
CA ARG A 42 7.65 0.34 2.24
C ARG A 42 6.86 -0.11 3.47
N GLN A 43 6.09 0.80 4.08
CA GLN A 43 5.21 0.49 5.21
C GLN A 43 4.06 -0.43 4.80
N PHE A 44 3.43 -0.17 3.66
CA PHE A 44 2.39 -1.00 3.08
C PHE A 44 2.87 -2.45 2.90
N LYS A 45 4.03 -2.65 2.26
CA LYS A 45 4.61 -3.99 2.07
C LYS A 45 4.92 -4.70 3.39
N LYS A 46 5.29 -3.96 4.43
CA LYS A 46 5.52 -4.53 5.77
C LYS A 46 4.20 -4.96 6.41
N LEU A 47 3.21 -4.06 6.41
CA LEU A 47 1.89 -4.31 6.98
C LEU A 47 1.17 -5.45 6.28
N LEU A 48 1.27 -5.53 4.95
CA LEU A 48 0.69 -6.61 4.15
C LEU A 48 1.21 -8.00 4.54
N LYS A 49 2.46 -8.10 5.03
CA LYS A 49 3.03 -9.36 5.53
C LYS A 49 2.56 -9.72 6.95
N GLU A 50 2.05 -8.75 7.70
CA GLU A 50 1.65 -8.91 9.11
C GLU A 50 0.14 -9.15 9.29
N VAL A 51 -0.64 -9.05 8.21
CA VAL A 51 -2.09 -9.26 8.23
C VAL A 51 -2.43 -10.65 7.72
N ASP A 52 -3.39 -11.31 8.38
CA ASP A 52 -3.95 -12.55 7.89
C ASP A 52 -4.92 -12.26 6.71
N TRP A 53 -4.64 -12.83 5.54
CA TRP A 53 -5.40 -12.64 4.31
C TRP A 53 -6.89 -13.00 4.47
N LYS A 54 -7.24 -13.83 5.45
CA LYS A 54 -8.64 -14.17 5.77
C LYS A 54 -9.47 -12.94 6.13
N TYR A 55 -8.85 -11.89 6.64
CA TYR A 55 -9.52 -10.62 6.98
C TYR A 55 -9.52 -9.61 5.82
N MET A 56 -8.83 -9.90 4.71
CA MET A 56 -8.75 -9.02 3.54
C MET A 56 -9.88 -9.20 2.54
N GLY A 57 -10.72 -10.24 2.72
CA GLY A 57 -11.74 -10.63 1.74
C GLY A 57 -11.36 -11.85 0.91
N GLY A 58 -10.14 -12.39 1.08
CA GLY A 58 -9.66 -13.58 0.38
C GLY A 58 -8.17 -13.54 0.06
N GLU A 59 -7.65 -14.67 -0.42
CA GLU A 59 -6.26 -14.78 -0.90
C GLU A 59 -6.04 -14.02 -2.22
N ASP A 60 -7.07 -13.94 -3.06
CA ASP A 60 -7.12 -13.15 -4.28
C ASP A 60 -6.84 -11.67 -4.01
N VAL A 61 -7.54 -11.08 -3.04
CA VAL A 61 -7.34 -9.68 -2.63
C VAL A 61 -5.91 -9.46 -2.12
N TYR A 62 -5.37 -10.41 -1.35
CA TYR A 62 -3.98 -10.35 -0.89
C TYR A 62 -2.99 -10.32 -2.06
N ILE A 63 -3.18 -11.19 -3.06
CA ILE A 63 -2.32 -11.27 -4.25
C ILE A 63 -2.39 -9.96 -5.04
N GLU A 64 -3.58 -9.40 -5.25
CA GLU A 64 -3.77 -8.13 -5.95
C GLU A 64 -3.08 -6.97 -5.23
N LEU A 65 -3.25 -6.86 -3.91
CA LEU A 65 -2.59 -5.82 -3.10
C LEU A 65 -1.07 -5.95 -3.16
N LYS A 66 -0.55 -7.17 -3.18
CA LYS A 66 0.88 -7.44 -3.32
C LYS A 66 1.39 -6.99 -4.69
N GLN A 67 0.73 -7.36 -5.77
CA GLN A 67 1.09 -6.97 -7.14
C GLN A 67 1.04 -5.45 -7.30
N MET A 68 0.00 -4.80 -6.80
CA MET A 68 -0.15 -3.34 -6.83
C MET A 68 1.02 -2.64 -6.12
N ALA A 69 1.45 -3.13 -4.95
CA ALA A 69 2.58 -2.56 -4.22
C ALA A 69 3.91 -2.73 -4.96
N GLU A 70 4.09 -3.82 -5.70
CA GLU A 70 5.25 -4.04 -6.56
C GLU A 70 5.25 -3.08 -7.74
N GLU A 71 4.11 -2.93 -8.43
CA GLU A 71 3.96 -1.96 -9.51
C GLU A 71 4.20 -0.52 -9.06
N ALA A 72 3.63 -0.14 -7.92
CA ALA A 72 3.79 1.19 -7.36
C ALA A 72 5.25 1.48 -7.04
N ASP A 73 5.98 0.53 -6.46
CA ASP A 73 7.42 0.65 -6.20
C ASP A 73 8.22 0.84 -7.48
N VAL A 74 7.91 0.07 -8.54
CA VAL A 74 8.55 0.21 -9.86
C VAL A 74 8.24 1.58 -10.48
N LYS A 75 6.98 2.03 -10.41
CA LYS A 75 6.58 3.35 -10.93
C LYS A 75 7.28 4.47 -10.16
N LEU A 76 7.35 4.41 -8.83
CA LEU A 76 8.03 5.41 -7.99
C LEU A 76 9.56 5.48 -8.25
N LYS A 77 10.20 4.38 -8.69
CA LYS A 77 11.60 4.38 -9.13
C LYS A 77 11.82 5.11 -10.45
N LYS A 78 10.79 5.31 -11.27
CA LYS A 78 10.89 6.12 -12.50
C LYS A 78 10.83 7.63 -12.24
N TYR A 79 10.46 8.04 -11.03
CA TYR A 79 10.38 9.45 -10.61
C TYR A 79 11.62 9.93 -9.81
N SER A 80 12.70 9.14 -9.75
CA SER A 80 14.02 9.60 -9.27
C SER A 80 14.82 10.31 -10.35
#